data_AF-A0A7C5T971-F1
#
_entry.id   AF-A0A7C5T971-F1
#
_cell.length_a   1.000
_cell.length_b   1.000
_cell.length_c   1.000
_cell.angle_alpha   90.00
_cell.angle_beta   90.00
_cell.angle_gamma   90.00
#
_symmetry.space_group_name_H-M   'P 1'
#
loop_
_entity.id
_entity.type
_entity.pdbx_description
1 polymer ?
#
loop_
_entity_poly.entity_id
_entity_poly.type
_entity_poly.pdbx_seq_one_letter_code
_entity_poly.pdbx_strand_id
1 'polypeptide(L)' 'MPSGIKTKIYEFLTQNKGKEFTAEEIAKMIGIEKVAIVKAQLTRLTREGKVEKSAEGRYRAR' A
#
# COMPACT_ATOMS: atom_id res chain seq x y z
N MET A 1 -13.67 3.37 -14.53
CA MET A 1 -13.00 4.49 -13.83
C MET A 1 -11.53 4.13 -13.70
N PRO A 2 -10.56 5.04 -13.95
CA PRO A 2 -9.18 4.75 -13.63
C PRO A 2 -9.09 4.49 -12.12
N SER A 3 -8.68 3.29 -11.73
CA SER A 3 -8.59 2.88 -10.33
C SER A 3 -7.70 3.87 -9.59
N GLY A 4 -8.25 4.58 -8.60
CA GLY A 4 -7.50 5.54 -7.80
C GLY A 4 -6.30 4.87 -7.11
N ILE A 5 -5.28 5.66 -6.77
CA ILE A 5 -4.01 5.16 -6.18
C ILE A 5 -4.27 4.23 -4.98
N LYS A 6 -5.26 4.55 -4.16
CA LYS A 6 -5.69 3.72 -3.02
C LYS A 6 -6.10 2.30 -3.45
N THR A 7 -6.87 2.17 -4.52
CA THR A 7 -7.31 0.87 -5.06
C THR A 7 -6.11 0.09 -5.57
N LYS A 8 -5.21 0.72 -6.35
CA LYS A 8 -3.98 0.07 -6.85
C LYS A 8 -3.09 -0.46 -5.72
N ILE A 9 -2.92 0.32 -4.64
CA ILE A 9 -2.16 -0.11 -3.45
C ILE A 9 -2.80 -1.33 -2.82
N TYR A 10 -4.12 -1.31 -2.63
CA TYR A 10 -4.84 -2.41 -2.00
C TYR A 10 -4.81 -3.68 -2.86
N GLU A 11 -5.02 -3.55 -4.17
CA GLU A 11 -4.92 -4.66 -5.13
C GLU A 11 -3.51 -5.27 -5.12
N PHE A 12 -2.46 -4.46 -5.18
CA PHE A 12 -1.08 -4.92 -5.12
C PHE A 12 -0.79 -5.72 -3.84
N LEU A 13 -1.18 -5.20 -2.67
CA LEU A 13 -0.97 -5.87 -1.40
C LEU A 13 -1.80 -7.16 -1.27
N THR A 14 -3.01 -7.19 -1.84
CA THR A 14 -3.89 -8.36 -1.84
C THR A 14 -3.36 -9.46 -2.78
N GLN A 15 -2.85 -9.09 -3.96
CA GLN A 15 -2.20 -10.01 -4.89
C GLN A 15 -0.91 -10.61 -4.31
N ASN A 16 -0.26 -9.90 -3.38
CA ASN A 16 0.96 -10.34 -2.69
C ASN A 16 0.69 -10.69 -1.22
N LYS A 17 -0.47 -11.28 -0.92
CA LYS A 17 -0.85 -11.65 0.46
C LYS A 17 0.22 -12.56 1.09
N GLY A 18 0.58 -12.27 2.34
CA GLY A 18 1.63 -12.95 3.09
C GLY A 18 3.04 -12.34 2.93
N LYS A 19 3.22 -11.36 2.05
CA LYS A 19 4.44 -10.56 1.95
C LYS A 19 4.25 -9.17 2.55
N GLU A 20 5.36 -8.58 2.98
CA GLU A 20 5.39 -7.22 3.51
C GLU A 20 6.26 -6.33 2.62
N PHE A 21 5.81 -5.10 2.39
CA PHE A 21 6.49 -4.14 1.52
C PHE A 21 6.61 -2.77 2.17
N THR A 22 7.70 -2.07 1.88
CA THR A 22 7.86 -0.64 2.19
C THR A 22 6.97 0.22 1.29
N ALA A 23 6.74 1.48 1.69
CA ALA A 23 5.97 2.41 0.86
C ALA A 23 6.69 2.72 -0.47
N GLU A 24 8.02 2.70 -0.45
CA GLU A 24 8.92 2.90 -1.58
C GLU A 24 8.80 1.74 -2.59
N GLU A 25 8.82 0.49 -2.12
CA GLU A 25 8.61 -0.68 -2.97
C GLU A 25 7.23 -0.69 -3.59
N ILE A 26 6.19 -0.41 -2.79
CA ILE A 26 4.81 -0.31 -3.30
C ILE A 26 4.75 0.74 -4.40
N ALA A 27 5.26 1.95 -4.15
CA ALA A 27 5.29 3.06 -5.10
C ALA A 27 5.95 2.66 -6.44
N LYS A 28 7.10 1.98 -6.37
CA LYS A 28 7.80 1.46 -7.55
C LYS A 28 6.96 0.43 -8.32
N MET A 29 6.33 -0.52 -7.61
CA MET A 29 5.54 -1.58 -8.22
C MET A 29 4.25 -1.07 -8.88
N ILE A 30 3.62 -0.02 -8.34
CA ILE A 30 2.40 0.56 -8.89
C ILE A 30 2.64 1.74 -9.86
N GLY A 31 3.92 2.08 -10.12
CA GLY A 31 4.31 3.14 -11.05
C GLY A 31 3.98 4.56 -10.56
N ILE A 32 4.13 4.82 -9.26
CA ILE A 32 3.88 6.14 -8.66
C ILE A 32 5.19 6.76 -8.18
N GLU A 33 5.56 7.90 -8.75
CA GLU A 33 6.81 8.60 -8.40
C GLU A 33 6.77 9.20 -6.99
N LYS A 34 5.62 9.75 -6.59
CA LYS A 34 5.48 10.44 -5.31
C LYS A 34 5.14 9.47 -4.18
N VAL A 35 6.17 8.92 -3.53
CA VAL A 35 6.05 8.02 -2.36
C VAL A 35 5.17 8.63 -1.25
N ALA A 36 5.19 9.96 -1.06
CA ALA A 36 4.35 10.63 -0.07
C ALA A 36 2.84 10.40 -0.29
N ILE A 37 2.39 10.32 -1.54
CA ILE A 37 0.99 10.01 -1.87
C ILE A 37 0.66 8.57 -1.47
N VAL A 38 1.58 7.63 -1.71
CA VAL A 38 1.45 6.23 -1.30
C VAL A 38 1.36 6.11 0.21
N LYS A 39 2.24 6.78 0.96
CA LYS A 39 2.22 6.84 2.44
C LYS A 39 0.89 7.38 2.98
N ALA A 40 0.36 8.44 2.38
CA ALA A 40 -0.94 9.01 2.76
C ALA A 40 -2.10 8.02 2.53
N GLN A 41 -2.10 7.29 1.42
CA GLN A 41 -3.14 6.30 1.13
C GLN A 41 -3.00 5.04 2.00
N LEU A 42 -1.77 4.58 2.27
CA LEU A 42 -1.52 3.47 3.20
C LEU A 42 -2.02 3.80 4.60
N THR A 43 -1.80 5.02 5.08
CA THR A 43 -2.36 5.47 6.37
C THR A 43 -3.88 5.37 6.41
N ARG A 44 -4.57 5.72 5.30
CA ARG A 44 -6.03 5.58 5.20
C ARG A 44 -6.46 4.11 5.19
N LEU A 45 -5.78 3.26 4.43
CA LEU A 45 -6.06 1.82 4.37
C LEU A 45 -5.83 1.11 5.70
N THR A 46 -4.83 1.53 6.47
CA THR A 46 -4.59 1.04 7.83
C THR A 46 -5.69 1.48 8.79
N ARG A 47 -6.15 2.75 8.71
CA ARG A 47 -7.31 3.22 9.49
C ARG A 47 -8.61 2.48 9.15
N GLU A 48 -8.77 2.06 7.90
CA GLU A 48 -9.89 1.22 7.44
C GLU A 48 -9.75 -0.26 7.81
N GLY A 49 -8.63 -0.67 8.42
CA GLY A 49 -8.37 -2.06 8.79
C GLY A 49 -8.13 -3.00 7.61
N LYS A 50 -7.85 -2.47 6.41
CA LYS A 50 -7.60 -3.24 5.18
C LYS A 50 -6.14 -3.68 5.02
N VAL A 51 -5.24 -2.93 5.64
CA VAL A 51 -3.78 -3.11 5.56
C VAL A 51 -3.20 -2.99 6.95
N GLU A 52 -2.28 -3.87 7.31
CA GLU A 52 -1.53 -3.78 8.56
C GLU A 52 -0.15 -3.18 8.31
N LYS A 53 0.33 -2.41 9.28
CA LYS A 53 1.70 -1.86 9.30
C LYS A 53 2.50 -2.60 10.36
N SER A 54 3.63 -3.21 9.97
CA SER A 54 4.55 -3.86 10.90
C SER A 54 5.40 -2.84 11.66
N ALA A 55 6.05 -3.28 12.75
CA ALA A 55 6.92 -2.43 13.56
C ALA A 55 8.10 -1.85 12.76
N GLU A 56 8.55 -2.54 11.72
CA GLU A 56 9.62 -2.11 10.81
C GLU A 56 9.13 -1.11 9.74
N GLY A 57 7.86 -0.72 9.77
CA GLY A 57 7.29 0.22 8.80
C GLY A 57 6.91 -0.38 7.45
N ARG A 58 6.76 -1.71 7.37
CA ARG A 58 6.27 -2.40 6.18
C ARG A 58 4.76 -2.60 6.24
N TYR A 59 4.16 -2.85 5.08
CA TYR A 59 2.72 -2.95 4.89
C TYR A 59 2.35 -4.28 4.24
N ARG A 60 1.23 -4.86 4.69
CA ARG A 60 0.65 -6.09 4.14
C ARG A 60 -0.87 -6.02 4.13
N ALA A 61 -1.52 -6.71 3.19
CA ALA A 61 -2.98 -6.87 3.24
C ALA A 61 -3.38 -7.67 4.48
N ARG A 62 -4.52 -7.30 5.08
CA ARG A 62 -5.14 -8.07 6.16
C ARG A 62 -5.81 -9.34 5.62
#